data_AF-A0A316XFX5-F1
#
_entry.id   AF-A0A316XFX5-F1
#
_cell.length_a   1.000
_cell.length_b   1.000
_cell.length_c   1.000
_cell.angle_alpha   90.00
_cell.angle_beta   90.00
_cell.angle_gamma   90.00
#
_symmetry.space_group_name_H-M   'P 1'
#
loop_
_entity.id
_entity.type
_entity.pdbx_description
1 polymer ?
#
loop_
_entity_poly.entity_id
_entity_poly.type
_entity_poly.pdbx_seq_one_letter_code
_entity_poly.pdbx_strand_id
1 'polypeptide(L)'
;MNHYIIDVSGNADIPIDFGNDLTTSNTVPAQQIRSNDTDSWKLGTKYSRKLSLNDNQIIMLDKMSFSGNVFNEIEYCKIQILKQFLRAVEYLNKNCLPVNKSYPTVIEELSEIIICLRFNYRKDSLNYSYTYNSIQTEIFNHILKLCENNVRDFYGIKRKINTDFNYNDPDILHQYNRKIVSKLEVFLIENQYQILDADYKTNIILNENNTNRWKTKFDQIKEDYSNPIAFEREIFRLAEVNIKNPSVDALFFEASKFVANHDRACALRLYIHYFDKDLNSPKFDQRPLNKTIQKSLFSTKEQLSDFEDLLKEFIADRNLQSAIEKADQLYLPKRKKITIDREAVKNIQALDSETADLLGQILNDELDEEQKTVQTGEILNESEVIISIVQEIPGYQTSKYLDELNLKDIHKEVLDLFEKHSFNILQTDLANFMKTKGLFMGSTIDSVNECCFEILDDILIEEEDEYFIINTNYYKKLLNND
;
A
#
# COMPACT_ATOMS: atom_id res chain seq x y z
N MET A 1 38.16 2.46 -60.64
CA MET A 1 36.88 2.70 -61.34
C MET A 1 35.98 3.48 -60.39
N ASN A 2 35.78 4.76 -60.74
CA ASN A 2 34.79 5.77 -60.34
C ASN A 2 34.09 5.71 -58.97
N HIS A 3 34.40 6.75 -58.18
CA HIS A 3 33.56 7.40 -57.17
C HIS A 3 32.23 7.91 -57.76
N TYR A 4 31.17 8.05 -56.95
CA TYR A 4 30.65 9.35 -56.47
C TYR A 4 29.40 9.22 -55.56
N ILE A 5 29.32 10.24 -54.70
CA ILE A 5 28.34 10.67 -53.69
C ILE A 5 26.92 10.89 -54.25
N ILE A 6 25.88 10.59 -53.44
CA ILE A 6 24.54 11.22 -53.50
C ILE A 6 24.07 11.34 -52.03
N ASP A 7 24.28 12.48 -51.38
CA ASP A 7 23.42 13.67 -51.26
C ASP A 7 22.41 13.55 -50.10
N VAL A 8 22.70 14.35 -49.07
CA VAL A 8 21.91 14.57 -47.86
C VAL A 8 21.39 16.00 -47.96
N SER A 9 20.23 16.19 -48.58
CA SER A 9 19.55 17.47 -48.52
C SER A 9 18.04 17.32 -48.66
N GLY A 10 17.34 17.62 -47.56
CA GLY A 10 15.96 18.11 -47.55
C GLY A 10 14.86 17.07 -47.66
N ASN A 11 14.38 16.57 -46.52
CA ASN A 11 12.96 16.69 -46.24
C ASN A 11 12.71 16.68 -44.73
N ALA A 12 12.08 17.75 -44.29
CA ALA A 12 11.81 18.09 -42.91
C ALA A 12 10.92 17.05 -42.21
N ASP A 13 11.13 16.96 -40.90
CA ASP A 13 10.35 16.21 -39.93
C ASP A 13 8.85 16.38 -40.16
N ILE A 14 8.14 15.26 -40.32
CA ILE A 14 6.68 15.23 -40.25
C ILE A 14 6.33 15.22 -38.75
N PRO A 15 5.71 16.28 -38.19
CA PRO A 15 5.32 16.27 -36.79
C PRO A 15 4.18 15.26 -36.58
N ILE A 16 4.31 14.41 -35.57
CA ILE A 16 3.21 13.60 -35.06
C ILE A 16 2.25 14.57 -34.36
N ASP A 17 1.10 14.82 -34.98
CA ASP A 17 0.06 15.71 -34.49
C ASP A 17 -0.74 15.04 -33.35
N PHE A 18 -0.50 15.50 -32.13
CA PHE A 18 -1.35 15.23 -30.97
C PHE A 18 -2.41 16.32 -30.90
N GLY A 19 -3.52 16.06 -31.59
CA GLY A 19 -4.55 17.05 -31.88
C GLY A 19 -4.95 17.92 -30.69
N ASN A 20 -4.88 19.23 -30.91
CA ASN A 20 -5.62 20.25 -30.19
C ASN A 20 -6.13 21.32 -31.17
N ASP A 21 -7.43 21.58 -31.04
CA ASP A 21 -8.18 22.78 -31.39
C ASP A 21 -8.51 23.19 -32.85
N LEU A 22 -9.82 23.11 -33.10
CA LEU A 22 -10.72 24.15 -33.65
C LEU A 22 -10.49 24.71 -35.08
N THR A 23 -11.52 24.46 -35.88
CA THR A 23 -12.03 25.25 -37.02
C THR A 23 -11.15 25.36 -38.26
N THR A 24 -11.56 24.66 -39.34
CA THR A 24 -12.13 25.32 -40.53
C THR A 24 -12.66 24.29 -41.53
N SER A 25 -13.69 24.74 -42.23
CA SER A 25 -14.59 24.08 -43.17
C SER A 25 -13.94 23.34 -44.33
N ASN A 26 -14.45 22.15 -44.64
CA ASN A 26 -14.65 21.71 -46.03
C ASN A 26 -15.92 20.85 -46.15
N THR A 27 -16.83 21.37 -46.98
CA THR A 27 -18.16 20.87 -47.30
C THR A 27 -18.12 19.67 -48.25
N VAL A 28 -18.74 18.56 -47.84
CA VAL A 28 -19.18 17.43 -48.68
C VAL A 28 -20.60 17.04 -48.21
N PRO A 29 -21.56 16.76 -49.11
CA PRO A 29 -22.98 17.03 -48.87
C PRO A 29 -23.63 16.10 -47.84
N ALA A 30 -24.24 16.72 -46.84
CA ALA A 30 -25.08 16.12 -45.83
C ALA A 30 -26.41 15.62 -46.43
N GLN A 31 -26.47 14.33 -46.80
CA GLN A 31 -27.73 13.59 -46.81
C GLN A 31 -27.95 12.97 -45.42
N GLN A 32 -28.62 13.76 -44.59
CA GLN A 32 -29.51 13.39 -43.48
C GLN A 32 -29.35 11.98 -42.88
N ILE A 33 -28.49 11.87 -41.85
CA ILE A 33 -28.83 11.11 -40.65
C ILE A 33 -28.92 12.12 -39.51
N ARG A 34 -30.01 12.89 -39.49
CA ARG A 34 -30.52 13.48 -38.24
C ARG A 34 -31.45 12.45 -37.61
N SER A 35 -30.88 11.34 -37.14
CA SER A 35 -31.51 10.60 -36.05
C SER A 35 -31.02 11.26 -34.77
N ASN A 36 -31.94 11.80 -33.98
CA ASN A 36 -31.65 12.46 -32.73
C ASN A 36 -30.60 11.70 -31.89
N ASP A 37 -29.74 12.48 -31.24
CA ASP A 37 -28.71 12.10 -30.27
C ASP A 37 -29.32 11.51 -28.96
N THR A 38 -30.35 10.68 -29.09
CA THR A 38 -31.19 10.14 -28.00
C THR A 38 -30.70 8.77 -27.53
N ASP A 39 -29.91 8.08 -28.36
CA ASP A 39 -29.42 6.72 -28.11
C ASP A 39 -27.90 6.64 -27.83
N SER A 40 -27.23 7.79 -27.68
CA SER A 40 -25.80 7.91 -27.37
C SER A 40 -25.38 7.17 -26.08
N TRP A 41 -26.32 6.99 -25.14
CA TRP A 41 -26.09 6.29 -23.87
C TRP A 41 -26.07 4.76 -24.02
N LYS A 42 -26.61 4.20 -25.11
CA LYS A 42 -26.69 2.74 -25.31
C LYS A 42 -25.32 2.15 -25.61
N LEU A 43 -25.04 1.00 -25.01
CA LEU A 43 -23.70 0.44 -24.89
C LEU A 43 -23.08 0.04 -26.23
N GLY A 44 -23.84 -0.65 -27.08
CA GLY A 44 -23.42 -1.06 -28.41
C GLY A 44 -23.18 0.13 -29.33
N THR A 45 -24.10 1.11 -29.32
CA THR A 45 -23.93 2.35 -30.09
C THR A 45 -22.67 3.11 -29.66
N LYS A 46 -22.45 3.26 -28.33
CA LYS A 46 -21.29 3.95 -27.75
C LYS A 46 -19.95 3.29 -28.07
N TYR A 47 -19.87 1.96 -28.01
CA TYR A 47 -18.61 1.21 -28.19
C TYR A 47 -18.44 0.59 -29.58
N SER A 48 -19.38 0.81 -30.51
CA SER A 48 -19.38 0.32 -31.89
C SER A 48 -18.03 0.46 -32.60
N ARG A 49 -17.47 1.67 -32.62
CA ARG A 49 -16.18 1.96 -33.27
C ARG A 49 -14.99 1.35 -32.52
N LYS A 50 -14.99 1.42 -31.18
CA LYS A 50 -13.86 0.95 -30.34
C LYS A 50 -13.73 -0.57 -30.30
N LEU A 51 -14.83 -1.28 -30.49
CA LEU A 51 -14.89 -2.75 -30.48
C LEU A 51 -15.07 -3.36 -31.88
N SER A 52 -15.21 -2.53 -32.93
CA SER A 52 -15.47 -2.96 -34.31
C SER A 52 -16.67 -3.92 -34.38
N LEU A 53 -17.79 -3.51 -33.77
CA LEU A 53 -18.99 -4.34 -33.66
C LEU A 53 -19.73 -4.46 -34.98
N ASN A 54 -20.37 -5.62 -35.20
CA ASN A 54 -21.39 -5.78 -36.23
C ASN A 54 -22.80 -5.39 -35.72
N ASP A 55 -23.76 -5.24 -36.63
CA ASP A 55 -25.12 -4.79 -36.30
C ASP A 55 -25.82 -5.67 -35.26
N ASN A 56 -25.64 -7.00 -35.33
CA ASN A 56 -26.22 -7.93 -34.36
C ASN A 56 -25.61 -7.74 -32.96
N GLN A 57 -24.30 -7.52 -32.87
CA GLN A 57 -23.61 -7.24 -31.62
C GLN A 57 -24.03 -5.89 -31.03
N ILE A 58 -24.25 -4.87 -31.86
CA ILE A 58 -24.74 -3.56 -31.42
C ILE A 58 -26.13 -3.73 -30.78
N ILE A 59 -27.07 -4.38 -31.47
CA ILE A 59 -28.43 -4.63 -30.97
C ILE A 59 -28.40 -5.44 -29.65
N MET A 60 -27.53 -6.44 -29.55
CA MET A 60 -27.38 -7.24 -28.34
C MET A 60 -26.85 -6.41 -27.17
N LEU A 61 -25.78 -5.64 -27.37
CA LEU A 61 -25.21 -4.79 -26.33
C LEU A 61 -26.16 -3.66 -25.91
N ASP A 62 -26.91 -3.08 -26.85
CA ASP A 62 -27.86 -2.00 -26.59
C ASP A 62 -29.07 -2.45 -25.75
N LYS A 63 -29.39 -3.75 -25.75
CA LYS A 63 -30.44 -4.34 -24.90
C LYS A 63 -29.96 -4.60 -23.46
N MET A 64 -28.66 -4.69 -23.23
CA MET A 64 -28.12 -5.04 -21.93
C MET A 64 -28.08 -3.85 -20.97
N SER A 65 -28.17 -4.16 -19.67
CA SER A 65 -28.00 -3.19 -18.61
C SER A 65 -26.63 -3.40 -17.98
N PHE A 66 -25.70 -2.48 -18.27
CA PHE A 66 -24.37 -2.52 -17.67
C PHE A 66 -24.24 -1.48 -16.56
N SER A 67 -24.63 -1.88 -15.34
CA SER A 67 -24.57 -1.01 -14.16
C SER A 67 -23.14 -0.58 -13.85
N GLY A 68 -22.93 0.72 -13.64
CA GLY A 68 -21.64 1.30 -13.25
C GLY A 68 -21.14 0.80 -11.90
N ASN A 69 -19.84 0.51 -11.81
CA ASN A 69 -19.12 0.27 -10.57
C ASN A 69 -17.68 0.77 -10.70
N VAL A 70 -16.97 0.91 -9.58
CA VAL A 70 -15.60 1.48 -9.54
C VAL A 70 -14.65 0.89 -10.58
N PHE A 71 -14.78 -0.41 -10.89
CA PHE A 71 -13.92 -1.08 -11.86
C PHE A 71 -14.37 -0.85 -13.31
N ASN A 72 -15.67 -0.97 -13.60
CA ASN A 72 -16.17 -0.80 -14.97
C ASN A 72 -16.41 0.67 -15.36
N GLU A 73 -16.31 1.62 -14.42
CA GLU A 73 -16.21 3.05 -14.73
C GLU A 73 -14.87 3.39 -15.40
N ILE A 74 -13.84 2.57 -15.16
CA ILE A 74 -12.57 2.68 -15.89
C ILE A 74 -12.81 2.19 -17.32
N GLU A 75 -12.75 3.11 -18.29
CA GLU A 75 -13.11 2.82 -19.68
C GLU A 75 -12.32 1.65 -20.27
N TYR A 76 -11.01 1.56 -19.98
CA TYR A 76 -10.18 0.45 -20.44
C TYR A 76 -10.68 -0.91 -19.91
N CYS A 77 -11.00 -0.98 -18.62
CA CYS A 77 -11.53 -2.19 -18.01
C CYS A 77 -12.88 -2.55 -18.61
N LYS A 78 -13.76 -1.57 -18.80
CA LYS A 78 -15.07 -1.74 -19.47
C LYS A 78 -14.93 -2.36 -20.86
N ILE A 79 -14.00 -1.84 -21.66
CA ILE A 79 -13.70 -2.36 -23.00
C ILE A 79 -13.24 -3.82 -22.94
N GLN A 80 -12.36 -4.17 -22.00
CA GLN A 80 -11.84 -5.53 -21.88
C GLN A 80 -12.92 -6.53 -21.43
N ILE A 81 -13.81 -6.12 -20.52
CA ILE A 81 -15.00 -6.90 -20.14
C ILE A 81 -15.88 -7.17 -21.36
N LEU A 82 -16.18 -6.14 -22.16
CA LEU A 82 -17.01 -6.29 -23.35
C LEU A 82 -16.36 -7.16 -24.42
N LYS A 83 -15.05 -7.03 -24.64
CA LYS A 83 -14.30 -7.92 -25.54
C LYS A 83 -14.39 -9.37 -25.10
N GLN A 84 -14.20 -9.65 -23.81
CA GLN A 84 -14.30 -11.01 -23.30
C GLN A 84 -15.75 -11.54 -23.38
N PHE A 85 -16.74 -10.71 -23.10
CA PHE A 85 -18.15 -11.05 -23.25
C PHE A 85 -18.50 -11.44 -24.69
N LEU A 86 -18.07 -10.67 -25.69
CA LEU A 86 -18.33 -10.99 -27.10
C LEU A 86 -17.71 -12.33 -27.49
N ARG A 87 -16.49 -12.62 -27.02
CA ARG A 87 -15.84 -13.92 -27.23
C ARG A 87 -16.56 -15.06 -26.51
N ALA A 88 -17.07 -14.82 -25.30
CA ALA A 88 -17.86 -15.80 -24.56
C ALA A 88 -19.16 -16.16 -25.28
N VAL A 89 -19.87 -15.16 -25.82
CA VAL A 89 -21.09 -15.38 -26.62
C VAL A 89 -20.76 -16.14 -27.91
N GLU A 90 -19.68 -15.78 -28.60
CA GLU A 90 -19.22 -16.49 -29.78
C GLU A 90 -18.86 -17.96 -29.47
N TYR A 91 -18.18 -18.19 -28.34
CA TYR A 91 -17.86 -19.53 -27.85
C TYR A 91 -19.11 -20.35 -27.57
N LEU A 92 -20.12 -19.77 -26.89
CA LEU A 92 -21.40 -20.45 -26.63
C LEU A 92 -22.09 -20.84 -27.93
N ASN A 93 -22.16 -19.92 -28.91
CA ASN A 93 -22.80 -20.19 -30.19
C ASN A 93 -22.09 -21.28 -31.01
N LYS A 94 -20.77 -21.41 -30.87
CA LYS A 94 -19.97 -22.41 -31.61
C LYS A 94 -19.92 -23.78 -30.92
N ASN A 95 -19.78 -23.80 -29.60
CA ASN A 95 -19.43 -25.01 -28.85
C ASN A 95 -20.57 -25.57 -27.99
N CYS A 96 -21.56 -24.74 -27.65
CA CYS A 96 -22.70 -25.16 -26.86
C CYS A 96 -23.91 -25.28 -27.78
N LEU A 97 -24.20 -26.51 -28.21
CA LEU A 97 -25.36 -26.81 -29.05
C LEU A 97 -26.60 -27.12 -28.20
N PRO A 98 -27.79 -26.63 -28.59
CA PRO A 98 -29.01 -26.93 -27.89
C PRO A 98 -29.36 -28.41 -28.02
N VAL A 99 -30.00 -28.96 -26.99
CA VAL A 99 -30.43 -30.37 -27.01
C VAL A 99 -31.57 -30.53 -28.03
N ASN A 100 -32.50 -29.57 -28.05
CA ASN A 100 -33.47 -29.46 -29.11
C ASN A 100 -32.94 -28.58 -30.26
N LYS A 101 -32.60 -29.22 -31.39
CA LYS A 101 -32.12 -28.57 -32.62
C LYS A 101 -33.10 -27.58 -33.26
N SER A 102 -34.34 -27.50 -32.77
CA SER A 102 -35.30 -26.46 -33.20
C SER A 102 -34.88 -25.06 -32.73
N TYR A 103 -34.07 -24.97 -31.67
CA TYR A 103 -33.53 -23.69 -31.22
C TYR A 103 -32.19 -23.41 -31.91
N PRO A 104 -31.97 -22.18 -32.42
CA PRO A 104 -30.68 -21.75 -32.97
C PRO A 104 -29.55 -21.71 -31.93
N THR A 105 -29.85 -21.33 -30.68
CA THR A 105 -28.85 -21.14 -29.62
C THR A 105 -29.27 -21.78 -28.29
N VAL A 106 -28.30 -22.12 -27.45
CA VAL A 106 -28.55 -22.62 -26.08
C VAL A 106 -29.25 -21.59 -25.20
N ILE A 107 -29.03 -20.30 -25.46
CA ILE A 107 -29.69 -19.21 -24.74
C ILE A 107 -31.19 -19.20 -25.04
N GLU A 108 -31.57 -19.37 -26.30
CA GLU A 108 -32.97 -19.48 -26.72
C GLU A 108 -33.67 -20.70 -26.11
N GLU A 109 -33.01 -21.86 -26.12
CA GLU A 109 -33.54 -23.08 -25.48
C GLU A 109 -33.75 -22.88 -23.98
N LEU A 110 -32.80 -22.24 -23.29
CA LEU A 110 -32.93 -21.94 -21.85
C LEU A 110 -34.01 -20.89 -21.56
N SER A 111 -34.16 -19.88 -22.42
CA SER A 111 -35.25 -18.91 -22.28
C SER A 111 -36.61 -19.59 -22.36
N GLU A 112 -36.81 -20.56 -23.26
CA GLU A 112 -38.05 -21.34 -23.31
C GLU A 112 -38.26 -22.15 -22.02
N ILE A 113 -37.24 -22.87 -21.56
CA ILE A 113 -37.33 -23.66 -20.32
C ILE A 113 -37.78 -22.78 -19.14
N ILE A 114 -37.20 -21.59 -19.02
CA ILE A 114 -37.54 -20.62 -17.98
C ILE A 114 -38.99 -20.14 -18.12
N ILE A 115 -39.46 -19.83 -19.34
CA ILE A 115 -40.86 -19.43 -19.55
C ILE A 115 -41.81 -20.56 -19.16
N CYS A 116 -41.57 -21.78 -19.65
CA CYS A 116 -42.44 -22.93 -19.40
C CYS A 116 -42.53 -23.25 -17.91
N LEU A 117 -41.40 -23.27 -17.19
CA LEU A 117 -41.37 -23.64 -15.78
C LEU A 117 -41.87 -22.53 -14.86
N ARG A 118 -41.55 -21.26 -15.15
CA ARG A 118 -41.71 -20.16 -14.20
C ARG A 118 -42.96 -19.29 -14.45
N PHE A 119 -43.38 -19.17 -15.71
CA PHE A 119 -44.48 -18.28 -16.10
C PHE A 119 -45.65 -19.01 -16.78
N ASN A 120 -45.37 -20.11 -17.47
CA ASN A 120 -46.34 -20.92 -18.22
C ASN A 120 -47.20 -20.09 -19.20
N TYR A 121 -46.59 -19.10 -19.86
CA TYR A 121 -47.28 -18.27 -20.85
C TYR A 121 -47.56 -19.03 -22.14
N ARG A 122 -48.71 -18.75 -22.75
CA ARG A 122 -49.05 -19.27 -24.07
C ARG A 122 -48.06 -18.74 -25.11
N LYS A 123 -47.52 -19.66 -25.92
CA LYS A 123 -46.65 -19.35 -27.05
C LYS A 123 -47.27 -18.28 -27.94
N ASP A 124 -46.44 -17.33 -28.38
CA ASP A 124 -46.79 -16.19 -29.23
C ASP A 124 -47.75 -15.14 -28.61
N SER A 125 -48.03 -15.23 -27.30
CA SER A 125 -48.69 -14.12 -26.61
C SER A 125 -47.76 -12.91 -26.46
N LEU A 126 -48.32 -11.71 -26.33
CA LEU A 126 -47.51 -10.50 -26.09
C LEU A 126 -46.61 -10.65 -24.85
N ASN A 127 -47.16 -11.23 -23.77
CA ASN A 127 -46.43 -11.51 -22.54
C ASN A 127 -45.31 -12.53 -22.75
N TYR A 128 -45.54 -13.55 -23.58
CA TYR A 128 -44.51 -14.51 -23.98
C TYR A 128 -43.35 -13.80 -24.66
N SER A 129 -43.61 -13.05 -25.74
CA SER A 129 -42.56 -12.39 -26.51
C SER A 129 -41.78 -11.36 -25.70
N TYR A 130 -42.45 -10.60 -24.83
CA TYR A 130 -41.79 -9.65 -23.94
C TYR A 130 -40.90 -10.35 -22.92
N THR A 131 -41.43 -11.36 -22.23
CA THR A 131 -40.71 -12.10 -21.18
C THR A 131 -39.55 -12.90 -21.75
N TYR A 132 -39.71 -13.46 -22.95
CA TYR A 132 -38.64 -14.16 -23.67
C TYR A 132 -37.43 -13.26 -23.91
N ASN A 133 -37.66 -12.05 -24.45
CA ASN A 133 -36.58 -11.09 -24.66
C ASN A 133 -35.96 -10.60 -23.33
N SER A 134 -36.76 -10.44 -22.27
CA SER A 134 -36.27 -10.09 -20.94
C SER A 134 -35.33 -11.16 -20.39
N ILE A 135 -35.74 -12.44 -20.45
CA ILE A 135 -34.94 -13.57 -19.95
C ILE A 135 -33.61 -13.68 -20.71
N GLN A 136 -33.62 -13.52 -22.03
CA GLN A 136 -32.37 -13.50 -22.81
C GLN A 136 -31.43 -12.40 -22.32
N THR A 137 -31.97 -11.20 -22.09
CA THR A 137 -31.20 -10.07 -21.57
C THR A 137 -30.64 -10.35 -20.18
N GLU A 138 -31.40 -10.99 -19.31
CA GLU A 138 -30.95 -11.41 -17.97
C GLU A 138 -29.83 -12.46 -18.02
N ILE A 139 -29.93 -13.44 -18.93
CA ILE A 139 -28.86 -14.42 -19.17
C ILE A 139 -27.59 -13.71 -19.65
N PHE A 140 -27.70 -12.81 -20.64
CA PHE A 140 -26.54 -12.06 -21.13
C PHE A 140 -25.92 -11.17 -20.05
N ASN A 141 -26.72 -10.49 -19.24
CA ASN A 141 -26.23 -9.70 -18.11
C ASN A 141 -25.51 -10.59 -17.08
N HIS A 142 -25.99 -11.80 -16.82
CA HIS A 142 -25.29 -12.75 -15.94
C HIS A 142 -23.94 -13.19 -16.52
N ILE A 143 -23.89 -13.54 -17.80
CA ILE A 143 -22.64 -13.87 -18.51
C ILE A 143 -21.67 -12.69 -18.47
N LEU A 144 -22.15 -11.47 -18.64
CA LEU A 144 -21.34 -10.25 -18.53
C LEU A 144 -20.72 -10.11 -17.13
N LYS A 145 -21.45 -10.43 -16.07
CA LYS A 145 -20.92 -10.44 -14.69
C LYS A 145 -19.82 -11.49 -14.49
N LEU A 146 -19.98 -12.68 -15.08
CA LEU A 146 -18.95 -13.72 -15.06
C LEU A 146 -17.67 -13.24 -15.78
N CYS A 147 -17.83 -12.58 -16.93
CA CYS A 147 -16.71 -11.97 -17.65
C CYS A 147 -16.04 -10.86 -16.82
N GLU A 148 -16.81 -10.00 -16.16
CA GLU A 148 -16.25 -8.96 -15.30
C GLU A 148 -15.39 -9.54 -14.17
N ASN A 149 -15.88 -10.59 -13.49
CA ASN A 149 -15.10 -11.26 -12.44
C ASN A 149 -13.81 -11.87 -12.99
N ASN A 150 -13.83 -12.45 -14.18
CA ASN A 150 -12.63 -13.00 -14.78
C ASN A 150 -11.60 -11.91 -15.15
N VAL A 151 -12.05 -10.76 -15.68
CA VAL A 151 -11.15 -9.63 -15.96
C VAL A 151 -10.62 -9.02 -14.66
N ARG A 152 -11.42 -8.96 -13.59
CA ARG A 152 -10.96 -8.55 -12.25
C ARG A 152 -9.85 -9.46 -11.73
N ASP A 153 -10.05 -10.78 -11.84
CA ASP A 153 -9.06 -11.78 -11.43
C ASP A 153 -7.77 -11.62 -12.22
N PHE A 154 -7.84 -11.46 -13.55
CA PHE A 154 -6.68 -11.22 -14.41
C PHE A 154 -5.88 -9.98 -14.00
N TYR A 155 -6.55 -8.88 -13.66
CA TYR A 155 -5.88 -7.68 -13.17
C TYR A 155 -5.51 -7.73 -11.68
N GLY A 156 -5.70 -8.85 -10.97
CA GLY A 156 -5.31 -9.01 -9.57
C GLY A 156 -6.24 -8.34 -8.55
N ILE A 157 -7.51 -8.12 -8.91
CA ILE A 157 -8.53 -7.56 -8.02
C ILE A 157 -9.26 -8.68 -7.30
N LYS A 158 -9.03 -8.81 -5.98
CA LYS A 158 -9.63 -9.88 -5.16
C LYS A 158 -11.14 -9.72 -4.94
N ARG A 159 -11.66 -8.49 -4.98
CA ARG A 159 -13.09 -8.22 -4.75
C ARG A 159 -13.90 -8.54 -6.00
N LYS A 160 -14.72 -9.59 -5.92
CA LYS A 160 -15.65 -10.03 -6.97
C LYS A 160 -17.04 -9.41 -6.81
N ILE A 161 -17.77 -9.32 -7.91
CA ILE A 161 -19.19 -8.94 -7.91
C ILE A 161 -20.07 -10.18 -7.72
N ASN A 162 -21.26 -9.97 -7.17
CA ASN A 162 -22.26 -11.02 -7.01
C ASN A 162 -22.71 -11.55 -8.39
N THR A 163 -22.69 -12.87 -8.53
CA THR A 163 -23.05 -13.62 -9.75
C THR A 163 -24.24 -14.56 -9.53
N ASP A 164 -25.12 -14.22 -8.59
CA ASP A 164 -26.37 -14.93 -8.36
C ASP A 164 -27.28 -14.77 -9.58
N PHE A 165 -27.91 -15.88 -9.95
CA PHE A 165 -28.87 -15.92 -11.04
C PHE A 165 -30.28 -15.66 -10.49
N ASN A 166 -31.09 -14.88 -11.21
CA ASN A 166 -32.40 -14.43 -10.72
C ASN A 166 -33.44 -15.56 -10.56
N TYR A 167 -33.14 -16.76 -11.07
CA TYR A 167 -34.05 -17.90 -11.10
C TYR A 167 -33.58 -18.96 -10.10
N ASN A 168 -34.29 -19.10 -8.99
CA ASN A 168 -33.95 -20.01 -7.89
C ASN A 168 -34.52 -21.43 -8.06
N ASP A 169 -35.20 -21.70 -9.16
CA ASP A 169 -35.76 -23.03 -9.41
C ASP A 169 -34.63 -24.05 -9.64
N PRO A 170 -34.60 -25.19 -8.92
CA PRO A 170 -33.52 -26.17 -9.01
C PRO A 170 -33.30 -26.72 -10.43
N ASP A 171 -34.38 -26.93 -11.19
CA ASP A 171 -34.28 -27.49 -12.55
C ASP A 171 -33.73 -26.44 -13.51
N ILE A 172 -34.16 -25.19 -13.39
CA ILE A 172 -33.61 -24.06 -14.16
C ILE A 172 -32.12 -23.91 -13.86
N LEU A 173 -31.73 -23.88 -12.58
CA LEU A 173 -30.34 -23.74 -12.15
C LEU A 173 -29.48 -24.91 -12.64
N HIS A 174 -29.98 -26.14 -12.53
CA HIS A 174 -29.24 -27.32 -13.02
C HIS A 174 -28.99 -27.23 -14.52
N GLN A 175 -30.01 -26.89 -15.33
CA GLN A 175 -29.85 -26.74 -16.77
C GLN A 175 -28.92 -25.58 -17.13
N TYR A 176 -29.06 -24.43 -16.45
CA TYR A 176 -28.23 -23.26 -16.67
C TYR A 176 -26.76 -23.53 -16.36
N ASN A 177 -26.47 -24.13 -15.20
CA ASN A 177 -25.11 -24.46 -14.80
C ASN A 177 -24.46 -25.48 -15.74
N ARG A 178 -25.21 -26.52 -16.11
CA ARG A 178 -24.70 -27.58 -17.01
C ARG A 178 -24.46 -27.09 -18.43
N LYS A 179 -25.34 -26.24 -18.97
CA LYS A 179 -25.30 -25.80 -20.38
C LYS A 179 -24.47 -24.54 -20.62
N ILE A 180 -24.41 -23.63 -19.64
CA ILE A 180 -23.74 -22.33 -19.79
C ILE A 180 -22.58 -22.19 -18.79
N VAL A 181 -22.86 -22.16 -17.47
CA VAL A 181 -21.87 -21.72 -16.48
C VAL A 181 -20.63 -22.60 -16.47
N SER A 182 -20.78 -23.93 -16.36
CA SER A 182 -19.64 -24.87 -16.33
C SER A 182 -18.78 -24.83 -17.60
N LYS A 183 -19.37 -24.50 -18.75
CA LYS A 183 -18.64 -24.35 -20.02
C LYS A 183 -17.92 -23.02 -20.08
N LEU A 184 -18.57 -21.96 -19.63
CA LEU A 184 -17.99 -20.63 -19.57
C LEU A 184 -16.86 -20.53 -18.55
N GLU A 185 -16.98 -21.13 -17.36
CA GLU A 185 -15.92 -21.07 -16.35
C GLU A 185 -14.59 -21.61 -16.89
N VAL A 186 -14.62 -22.74 -17.60
CA VAL A 186 -13.45 -23.31 -18.26
C VAL A 186 -12.94 -22.37 -19.35
N PHE A 187 -13.83 -21.93 -20.25
CA PHE A 187 -13.47 -21.04 -21.35
C PHE A 187 -12.88 -19.71 -20.88
N LEU A 188 -13.43 -19.11 -19.82
CA LEU A 188 -13.01 -17.81 -19.31
C LEU A 188 -11.59 -17.86 -18.77
N ILE A 189 -11.22 -18.93 -18.05
CA ILE A 189 -9.87 -19.16 -17.56
C ILE A 189 -8.92 -19.38 -18.74
N GLU A 190 -9.27 -20.27 -19.66
CA GLU A 190 -8.46 -20.55 -20.85
C GLU A 190 -8.27 -19.31 -21.73
N ASN A 191 -9.27 -18.43 -21.82
CA ASN A 191 -9.23 -17.24 -22.66
C ASN A 191 -8.51 -16.04 -22.01
N GLN A 192 -8.01 -16.16 -20.78
CA GLN A 192 -7.35 -15.04 -20.08
C GLN A 192 -6.16 -14.47 -20.86
N TYR A 193 -5.43 -15.28 -21.62
CA TYR A 193 -4.30 -14.82 -22.45
C TYR A 193 -4.70 -13.80 -23.54
N GLN A 194 -5.99 -13.70 -23.88
CA GLN A 194 -6.49 -12.71 -24.85
C GLN A 194 -6.94 -11.40 -24.19
N ILE A 195 -6.89 -11.30 -22.86
CA ILE A 195 -7.07 -10.05 -22.13
C ILE A 195 -5.76 -9.28 -22.26
N LEU A 196 -5.84 -8.04 -22.76
CA LEU A 196 -4.63 -7.21 -22.89
C LEU A 196 -4.23 -6.66 -21.53
N ASP A 197 -2.92 -6.53 -21.30
CA ASP A 197 -2.41 -5.85 -20.12
C ASP A 197 -2.93 -4.42 -20.02
N ALA A 198 -3.11 -3.96 -18.79
CA ALA A 198 -3.54 -2.58 -18.53
C ALA A 198 -2.45 -1.60 -18.98
N ASP A 199 -2.87 -0.49 -19.60
CA ASP A 199 -1.95 0.60 -19.93
C ASP A 199 -1.42 1.31 -18.68
N TYR A 200 -0.42 2.17 -18.84
CA TYR A 200 0.22 2.88 -17.72
C TYR A 200 -0.81 3.68 -16.90
N LYS A 201 -1.71 4.40 -17.58
CA LYS A 201 -2.75 5.23 -16.94
C LYS A 201 -3.77 4.38 -16.18
N THR A 202 -4.22 3.27 -16.75
CA THR A 202 -5.16 2.34 -16.08
C THR A 202 -4.51 1.69 -14.88
N ASN A 203 -3.23 1.32 -14.93
CA ASN A 203 -2.55 0.76 -13.75
C ASN A 203 -2.53 1.73 -12.57
N ILE A 204 -2.31 3.03 -12.81
CA ILE A 204 -2.38 4.06 -11.75
C ILE A 204 -3.76 4.06 -11.10
N ILE A 205 -4.83 4.09 -11.89
CA ILE A 205 -6.22 4.11 -11.38
C ILE A 205 -6.56 2.80 -10.65
N LEU A 206 -6.08 1.66 -11.15
CA LEU A 206 -6.32 0.36 -10.52
C LEU A 206 -5.63 0.25 -9.16
N ASN A 207 -4.42 0.78 -9.04
CA ASN A 207 -3.63 0.76 -7.81
C ASN A 207 -4.13 1.80 -6.79
N GLU A 208 -4.65 2.95 -7.25
CA GLU A 208 -5.34 3.94 -6.41
C GLU A 208 -6.54 3.31 -5.69
N ASN A 209 -7.34 2.51 -6.41
CA ASN A 209 -8.53 1.85 -5.86
C ASN A 209 -8.22 0.56 -5.06
N ASN A 210 -7.07 -0.07 -5.29
CA ASN A 210 -6.69 -1.34 -4.65
C ASN A 210 -5.28 -1.24 -4.07
N THR A 211 -5.19 -0.77 -2.83
CA THR A 211 -3.92 -0.42 -2.17
C THR A 211 -2.92 -1.56 -2.04
N ASN A 212 -3.39 -2.82 -1.97
CA ASN A 212 -2.55 -4.01 -1.82
C ASN A 212 -2.20 -4.71 -3.17
N ARG A 213 -2.62 -4.18 -4.32
CA ARG A 213 -2.43 -4.84 -5.63
C ARG A 213 -0.96 -4.98 -6.01
N TRP A 214 -0.11 -4.04 -5.58
CA TRP A 214 1.32 -4.08 -5.87
C TRP A 214 2.04 -5.29 -5.27
N LYS A 215 1.51 -5.91 -4.20
CA LYS A 215 2.14 -7.05 -3.52
C LYS A 215 2.40 -8.22 -4.45
N THR A 216 1.43 -8.58 -5.30
CA THR A 216 1.61 -9.67 -6.27
C THR A 216 2.76 -9.41 -7.24
N LYS A 217 2.86 -8.16 -7.75
CA LYS A 217 3.98 -7.77 -8.63
C LYS A 217 5.30 -7.70 -7.87
N PHE A 218 5.27 -7.25 -6.63
CA PHE A 218 6.43 -7.19 -5.78
C PHE A 218 6.99 -8.58 -5.44
N ASP A 219 6.13 -9.56 -5.18
CA ASP A 219 6.54 -10.94 -4.96
C ASP A 219 7.18 -11.55 -6.22
N GLN A 220 6.65 -11.26 -7.41
CA GLN A 220 7.30 -11.62 -8.68
C GLN A 220 8.71 -11.00 -8.81
N ILE A 221 8.86 -9.71 -8.46
CA ILE A 221 10.16 -9.03 -8.48
C ILE A 221 11.15 -9.64 -7.47
N LYS A 222 10.68 -10.17 -6.34
CA LYS A 222 11.53 -10.91 -5.39
C LYS A 222 12.00 -12.25 -5.94
N GLU A 223 11.10 -12.98 -6.61
CA GLU A 223 11.43 -14.28 -7.22
C GLU A 223 12.46 -14.13 -8.34
N ASP A 224 12.36 -13.06 -9.14
CA ASP A 224 13.28 -12.75 -10.25
C ASP A 224 14.55 -11.99 -9.80
N TYR A 225 14.81 -11.92 -8.48
CA TYR A 225 15.93 -11.14 -7.95
C TYR A 225 17.28 -11.64 -8.49
N SER A 226 17.94 -10.77 -9.28
CA SER A 226 19.23 -11.07 -9.90
C SER A 226 20.35 -10.11 -9.47
N ASN A 227 20.05 -8.81 -9.40
CA ASN A 227 21.02 -7.75 -9.10
C ASN A 227 20.33 -6.61 -8.32
N PRO A 228 20.97 -6.03 -7.28
CA PRO A 228 20.47 -4.86 -6.55
C PRO A 228 20.00 -3.69 -7.44
N ILE A 229 20.77 -3.33 -8.47
CA ILE A 229 20.45 -2.18 -9.36
C ILE A 229 19.22 -2.48 -10.21
N ALA A 230 19.11 -3.70 -10.73
CA ALA A 230 17.95 -4.11 -11.52
C ALA A 230 16.69 -4.16 -10.65
N PHE A 231 16.81 -4.68 -9.43
CA PHE A 231 15.73 -4.69 -8.44
C PHE A 231 15.27 -3.27 -8.11
N GLU A 232 16.18 -2.37 -7.76
CA GLU A 232 15.89 -0.96 -7.48
C GLU A 232 15.10 -0.32 -8.62
N ARG A 233 15.53 -0.49 -9.87
CA ARG A 233 14.83 0.01 -11.05
C ARG A 233 13.41 -0.54 -11.19
N GLU A 234 13.20 -1.84 -10.98
CA GLU A 234 11.85 -2.43 -11.07
C GLU A 234 10.95 -1.97 -9.90
N ILE A 235 11.50 -1.74 -8.71
CA ILE A 235 10.76 -1.14 -7.59
C ILE A 235 10.34 0.29 -7.92
N PHE A 236 11.21 1.10 -8.52
CA PHE A 236 10.83 2.45 -8.95
C PHE A 236 9.74 2.44 -10.03
N ARG A 237 9.83 1.55 -11.02
CA ARG A 237 8.76 1.37 -12.02
C ARG A 237 7.44 0.95 -11.37
N LEU A 238 7.49 0.09 -10.36
CA LEU A 238 6.31 -0.29 -9.59
C LEU A 238 5.77 0.90 -8.77
N ALA A 239 6.64 1.73 -8.20
CA ALA A 239 6.25 2.93 -7.47
C ALA A 239 5.61 4.00 -8.38
N GLU A 240 6.11 4.18 -9.61
CA GLU A 240 5.54 5.10 -10.62
C GLU A 240 4.08 4.76 -10.92
N VAL A 241 3.76 3.48 -11.14
CA VAL A 241 2.37 3.04 -11.36
C VAL A 241 1.54 3.03 -10.07
N ASN A 242 2.15 3.24 -8.90
CA ASN A 242 1.46 3.36 -7.62
C ASN A 242 1.43 4.80 -7.12
N ILE A 243 1.81 5.82 -7.89
CA ILE A 243 1.95 7.21 -7.40
C ILE A 243 0.75 7.79 -6.64
N LYS A 244 -0.47 7.33 -6.95
CA LYS A 244 -1.72 7.73 -6.27
C LYS A 244 -2.19 6.77 -5.16
N ASN A 245 -1.48 5.66 -4.97
CA ASN A 245 -1.81 4.67 -3.95
C ASN A 245 -1.30 5.18 -2.59
N PRO A 246 -2.15 5.25 -1.56
CA PRO A 246 -1.73 5.68 -0.22
C PRO A 246 -0.71 4.74 0.44
N SER A 247 -0.51 3.52 -0.08
CA SER A 247 0.41 2.52 0.49
C SER A 247 1.72 2.37 -0.31
N VAL A 248 2.16 3.40 -1.03
CA VAL A 248 3.47 3.41 -1.75
C VAL A 248 4.64 3.40 -0.78
N ASP A 249 4.49 4.05 0.37
CA ASP A 249 5.43 4.01 1.47
C ASP A 249 5.71 2.55 1.90
N ALA A 250 4.66 1.74 2.06
CA ALA A 250 4.76 0.33 2.42
C ALA A 250 5.53 -0.49 1.36
N LEU A 251 5.43 -0.13 0.07
CA LEU A 251 6.22 -0.76 -1.00
C LEU A 251 7.72 -0.52 -0.80
N PHE A 252 8.15 0.72 -0.55
CA PHE A 252 9.56 1.03 -0.32
C PHE A 252 10.08 0.42 0.98
N PHE A 253 9.26 0.39 2.03
CA PHE A 253 9.61 -0.25 3.30
C PHE A 253 9.81 -1.77 3.13
N GLU A 254 8.88 -2.46 2.47
CA GLU A 254 9.02 -3.90 2.22
C GLU A 254 10.21 -4.20 1.29
N ALA A 255 10.47 -3.34 0.30
CA ALA A 255 11.62 -3.46 -0.59
C ALA A 255 12.96 -3.30 0.14
N SER A 256 13.09 -2.29 1.01
CA SER A 256 14.30 -2.08 1.82
C SER A 256 14.57 -3.26 2.76
N LYS A 257 13.53 -3.82 3.39
CA LYS A 257 13.62 -5.02 4.23
C LYS A 257 14.13 -6.25 3.47
N PHE A 258 13.69 -6.44 2.22
CA PHE A 258 14.14 -7.57 1.40
C PHE A 258 15.61 -7.43 1.00
N VAL A 259 16.02 -6.24 0.54
CA VAL A 259 17.38 -6.01 0.04
C VAL A 259 18.42 -5.90 1.15
N ALA A 260 18.03 -5.65 2.40
CA ALA A 260 18.94 -5.52 3.54
C ALA A 260 19.85 -6.73 3.80
N ASN A 261 19.50 -7.91 3.31
CA ASN A 261 20.33 -9.12 3.40
C ASN A 261 21.31 -9.28 2.23
N HIS A 262 21.12 -8.53 1.14
CA HIS A 262 21.89 -8.65 -0.10
C HIS A 262 22.79 -7.44 -0.35
N ASP A 263 22.25 -6.23 -0.25
CA ASP A 263 22.96 -4.98 -0.49
C ASP A 263 22.54 -3.91 0.52
N ARG A 264 23.50 -3.52 1.36
CA ARG A 264 23.28 -2.55 2.43
C ARG A 264 23.03 -1.14 1.91
N ALA A 265 23.72 -0.72 0.84
CA ALA A 265 23.58 0.62 0.29
C ALA A 265 22.23 0.77 -0.41
N CYS A 266 21.84 -0.21 -1.24
CA CYS A 266 20.54 -0.21 -1.91
C CYS A 266 19.37 -0.22 -0.90
N ALA A 267 19.50 -0.98 0.19
CA ALA A 267 18.50 -1.00 1.26
C ALA A 267 18.34 0.37 1.95
N LEU A 268 19.44 1.09 2.25
CA LEU A 268 19.37 2.44 2.82
C LEU A 268 18.74 3.44 1.85
N ARG A 269 19.09 3.39 0.55
CA ARG A 269 18.47 4.25 -0.47
C ARG A 269 16.96 4.06 -0.52
N LEU A 270 16.48 2.81 -0.61
CA LEU A 270 15.06 2.49 -0.60
C LEU A 270 14.35 2.94 0.68
N TYR A 271 15.03 2.88 1.83
CA TYR A 271 14.47 3.34 3.11
C TYR A 271 14.37 4.87 3.20
N ILE A 272 15.30 5.62 2.61
CA ILE A 272 15.18 7.09 2.47
C ILE A 272 13.99 7.43 1.56
N HIS A 273 13.79 6.69 0.46
CA HIS A 273 12.61 6.86 -0.39
C HIS A 273 11.30 6.51 0.32
N TYR A 274 11.30 5.54 1.23
CA TYR A 274 10.17 5.29 2.12
C TYR A 274 9.86 6.53 2.97
N PHE A 275 10.85 7.11 3.63
CA PHE A 275 10.65 8.32 4.44
C PHE A 275 10.17 9.52 3.61
N ASP A 276 10.71 9.75 2.40
CA ASP A 276 10.21 10.80 1.51
C ASP A 276 8.71 10.66 1.23
N LYS A 277 8.23 9.43 1.04
CA LYS A 277 6.81 9.15 0.79
C LYS A 277 5.96 9.21 2.06
N ASP A 278 6.48 8.77 3.20
CA ASP A 278 5.80 8.85 4.50
C ASP A 278 5.66 10.31 4.97
N LEU A 279 6.66 11.19 4.74
CA LEU A 279 6.55 12.63 5.04
C LEU A 279 5.47 13.33 4.19
N ASN A 280 5.20 12.83 2.99
CA ASN A 280 4.18 13.37 2.09
C ASN A 280 2.80 12.70 2.29
N SER A 281 2.70 11.67 3.14
CA SER A 281 1.47 10.95 3.46
C SER A 281 0.60 11.74 4.45
N PRO A 282 -0.74 11.61 4.39
CA PRO A 282 -1.65 12.21 5.37
C PRO A 282 -1.50 11.62 6.78
N LYS A 283 -0.91 10.43 6.92
CA LYS A 283 -0.54 9.82 8.21
C LYS A 283 0.94 9.48 8.18
N PHE A 284 1.65 9.98 9.17
CA PHE A 284 3.08 9.74 9.35
C PHE A 284 3.25 8.55 10.28
N ASP A 285 3.52 7.37 9.71
CA ASP A 285 3.55 6.11 10.45
C ASP A 285 4.95 5.80 11.03
N GLN A 286 6.01 6.49 10.57
CA GLN A 286 7.40 6.38 11.04
C GLN A 286 7.84 4.96 11.40
N ARG A 287 7.68 3.99 10.50
CA ARG A 287 7.96 2.59 10.83
C ARG A 287 9.48 2.37 10.94
N PRO A 288 10.01 2.08 12.15
CA PRO A 288 11.44 1.81 12.28
C PRO A 288 11.78 0.46 11.66
N LEU A 289 13.00 0.34 11.12
CA LEU A 289 13.55 -0.96 10.73
C LEU A 289 13.61 -1.89 11.95
N ASN A 290 13.25 -3.17 11.81
CA ASN A 290 13.33 -4.12 12.93
C ASN A 290 14.79 -4.31 13.41
N LYS A 291 14.98 -4.59 14.70
CA LYS A 291 16.30 -4.82 15.35
C LYS A 291 17.20 -5.81 14.59
N THR A 292 16.62 -6.83 13.97
CA THR A 292 17.37 -7.81 13.15
C THR A 292 17.90 -7.21 11.84
N ILE A 293 17.11 -6.35 11.19
CA ILE A 293 17.49 -5.69 9.94
C ILE A 293 18.54 -4.61 10.22
N GLN A 294 18.40 -3.88 11.33
CA GLN A 294 19.41 -2.91 11.79
C GLN A 294 20.77 -3.58 12.04
N LYS A 295 20.79 -4.77 12.68
CA LYS A 295 22.02 -5.55 12.87
C LYS A 295 22.63 -6.08 11.56
N SER A 296 21.82 -6.30 10.51
CA SER A 296 22.32 -6.69 9.19
C SER A 296 22.94 -5.53 8.42
N LEU A 297 22.33 -4.34 8.55
CA LEU A 297 22.71 -3.11 7.85
C LEU A 297 23.95 -2.46 8.50
N PHE A 298 23.98 -2.32 9.82
CA PHE A 298 25.03 -1.59 10.52
C PHE A 298 25.95 -2.53 11.29
N SER A 299 27.25 -2.41 11.02
CA SER A 299 28.28 -3.22 11.72
C SER A 299 28.81 -2.53 12.98
N THR A 300 28.70 -1.20 13.06
CA THR A 300 29.13 -0.39 14.22
C THR A 300 28.01 0.52 14.72
N LYS A 301 28.02 0.83 16.03
CA LYS A 301 27.08 1.79 16.64
C LYS A 301 27.22 3.20 16.04
N GLU A 302 28.42 3.58 15.60
CA GLU A 302 28.68 4.86 14.92
C GLU A 302 27.92 4.97 13.60
N GLN A 303 27.90 3.92 12.77
CA GLN A 303 27.17 3.93 11.49
C GLN A 303 25.66 4.09 11.69
N LEU A 304 25.13 3.56 12.79
CA LEU A 304 23.72 3.71 13.16
C LEU A 304 23.43 5.16 13.57
N SER A 305 24.25 5.74 14.46
CA SER A 305 24.10 7.15 14.88
C SER A 305 24.26 8.12 13.70
N ASP A 306 25.25 7.89 12.83
CA ASP A 306 25.45 8.69 11.61
C ASP A 306 24.22 8.63 10.69
N PHE A 307 23.57 7.47 10.59
CA PHE A 307 22.36 7.30 9.79
C PHE A 307 21.13 7.97 10.43
N GLU A 308 21.01 7.94 11.75
CA GLU A 308 19.96 8.69 12.46
C GLU A 308 20.11 10.20 12.27
N ASP A 309 21.33 10.71 12.36
CA ASP A 309 21.59 12.13 12.14
C ASP A 309 21.32 12.52 10.67
N LEU A 310 21.65 11.65 9.71
CA LEU A 310 21.27 11.82 8.31
C LEU A 310 19.74 11.88 8.14
N LEU A 311 18.99 11.01 8.82
CA LEU A 311 17.53 11.04 8.76
C LEU A 311 16.94 12.31 9.39
N LYS A 312 17.51 12.80 10.51
CA LYS A 312 17.11 14.07 11.13
C LYS A 312 17.39 15.25 10.21
N GLU A 313 18.57 15.30 9.60
CA GLU A 313 18.91 16.31 8.59
C GLU A 313 17.97 16.23 7.38
N PHE A 314 17.62 15.03 6.93
CA PHE A 314 16.69 14.85 5.81
C PHE A 314 15.28 15.33 6.15
N ILE A 315 14.79 15.10 7.37
CA ILE A 315 13.49 15.62 7.85
C ILE A 315 13.48 17.15 7.85
N ALA A 316 14.59 17.79 8.23
CA ALA A 316 14.73 19.24 8.27
C ALA A 316 14.88 19.88 6.87
N ASP A 317 15.77 19.34 6.04
CA ASP A 317 16.16 19.93 4.76
C ASP A 317 15.28 19.47 3.57
N ARG A 318 14.59 18.34 3.71
CA ARG A 318 13.78 17.67 2.65
C ARG A 318 14.53 17.43 1.33
N ASN A 319 15.85 17.36 1.37
CA ASN A 319 16.68 17.18 0.18
C ASN A 319 17.03 15.70 -0.05
N LEU A 320 16.25 15.04 -0.91
CA LEU A 320 16.36 13.60 -1.20
C LEU A 320 17.72 13.23 -1.82
N GLN A 321 18.23 14.06 -2.71
CA GLN A 321 19.49 13.79 -3.42
C GLN A 321 20.69 13.84 -2.47
N SER A 322 20.72 14.84 -1.59
CA SER A 322 21.78 14.98 -0.56
C SER A 322 21.77 13.81 0.43
N ALA A 323 20.58 13.34 0.83
CA ALA A 323 20.44 12.20 1.73
C ALA A 323 20.92 10.88 1.08
N ILE A 324 20.61 10.66 -0.19
CA ILE A 324 21.08 9.47 -0.93
C ILE A 324 22.61 9.48 -1.07
N GLU A 325 23.20 10.61 -1.43
CA GLU A 325 24.66 10.73 -1.57
C GLU A 325 25.40 10.50 -0.24
N LYS A 326 24.86 11.03 0.87
CA LYS A 326 25.40 10.77 2.20
C LYS A 326 25.23 9.31 2.64
N ALA A 327 24.14 8.65 2.24
CA ALA A 327 23.90 7.24 2.54
C ALA A 327 24.88 6.30 1.80
N ASP A 328 25.21 6.62 0.54
CA ASP A 328 26.24 5.89 -0.21
C ASP A 328 27.65 6.09 0.41
N GLN A 329 27.89 7.25 1.04
CA GLN A 329 29.15 7.56 1.72
C GLN A 329 29.29 6.92 3.12
N LEU A 330 28.20 6.43 3.72
CA LEU A 330 28.19 5.88 5.08
C LEU A 330 29.09 4.64 5.24
N TYR A 331 29.21 3.84 4.19
CA TYR A 331 30.03 2.63 4.18
C TYR A 331 31.47 2.88 3.70
N LEU A 332 31.80 4.10 3.26
CA LEU A 332 33.17 4.44 2.91
C LEU A 332 34.01 4.58 4.20
N PRO A 333 35.25 4.07 4.22
CA PRO A 333 36.10 4.20 5.39
C PRO A 333 36.36 5.68 5.70
N LYS A 334 35.81 6.17 6.82
CA LYS A 334 36.10 7.52 7.34
C LYS A 334 37.63 7.63 7.52
N ARG A 335 38.25 8.59 6.81
CA ARG A 335 39.70 8.84 6.94
C ARG A 335 39.98 9.18 8.40
N LYS A 336 40.83 8.39 9.06
CA LYS A 336 41.25 8.68 10.44
C LYS A 336 41.89 10.07 10.46
N LYS A 337 41.26 11.02 11.17
CA LYS A 337 41.83 12.34 11.40
C LYS A 337 43.01 12.12 12.35
N ILE A 338 44.23 12.14 11.81
CA ILE A 338 45.45 12.06 12.62
C ILE A 338 45.58 13.40 13.34
N THR A 339 45.00 13.51 14.53
CA THR A 339 45.33 14.57 15.48
C THR A 339 46.65 14.21 16.11
N ILE A 340 47.74 14.80 15.58
CA ILE A 340 49.04 14.75 16.24
C ILE A 340 48.91 15.55 17.53
N ASP A 341 48.95 14.85 18.66
CA ASP A 341 48.97 15.46 19.98
C ASP A 341 50.28 16.24 20.13
N ARG A 342 50.18 17.56 20.11
CA ARG A 342 51.34 18.46 20.24
C ARG A 342 51.94 18.43 21.65
N GLU A 343 51.17 18.04 22.67
CA GLU A 343 51.67 17.87 24.03
C GLU A 343 52.48 16.57 24.14
N ALA A 344 52.02 15.48 23.52
CA ALA A 344 52.81 14.25 23.42
C ALA A 344 54.14 14.48 22.67
N VAL A 345 54.14 15.25 21.58
CA VAL A 345 55.38 15.59 20.85
C VAL A 345 56.31 16.47 21.67
N LYS A 346 55.79 17.44 22.43
CA LYS A 346 56.59 18.26 23.35
C LYS A 346 57.14 17.44 24.53
N ASN A 347 56.35 16.52 25.07
CA ASN A 347 56.78 15.63 26.14
C ASN A 347 57.87 14.67 25.68
N ILE A 348 57.80 14.16 24.44
CA ILE A 348 58.89 13.35 23.87
C ILE A 348 60.17 14.18 23.68
N GLN A 349 60.07 15.43 23.22
CA GLN A 349 61.23 16.33 23.11
C GLN A 349 61.82 16.71 24.48
N ALA A 350 60.97 16.86 25.51
CA ALA A 350 61.41 17.09 26.88
C ALA A 350 62.06 15.83 27.49
N LEU A 351 61.48 14.65 27.23
CA LEU A 351 62.04 13.36 27.63
C LEU A 351 63.37 13.09 26.93
N ASP A 352 63.56 13.42 25.66
CA ASP A 352 64.86 13.26 24.98
C ASP A 352 65.94 14.19 25.59
N SER A 353 65.55 15.37 26.09
CA SER A 353 66.44 16.29 26.80
C SER A 353 66.75 15.79 28.23
N GLU A 354 65.74 15.32 28.96
CA GLU A 354 65.91 14.76 30.31
C GLU A 354 66.65 13.42 30.29
N THR A 355 66.43 12.57 29.28
CA THR A 355 67.10 11.26 29.17
C THR A 355 68.57 11.43 28.81
N ALA A 356 68.94 12.48 28.06
CA ALA A 356 70.34 12.83 27.81
C ALA A 356 71.06 13.33 29.08
N ASP A 357 70.38 14.10 29.92
CA ASP A 357 70.90 14.53 31.22
C ASP A 357 70.94 13.37 32.24
N LEU A 358 69.94 12.49 32.23
CA LEU A 358 69.87 11.31 33.08
C LEU A 358 70.95 10.26 32.70
N LEU A 359 71.25 10.07 31.41
CA LEU A 359 72.35 9.21 30.95
C LEU A 359 73.73 9.78 31.35
N GLY A 360 73.86 11.11 31.42
CA GLY A 360 75.06 11.77 31.96
C GLY A 360 75.21 11.62 33.47
N GLN A 361 74.10 11.51 34.21
CA GLN A 361 74.09 11.33 35.67
C GLN A 361 74.14 9.86 36.11
N ILE A 362 73.62 8.92 35.31
CA ILE A 362 73.63 7.47 35.60
C ILE A 362 75.01 6.83 35.37
N LEU A 363 75.91 7.48 34.63
CA LEU A 363 77.30 7.04 34.49
C LEU A 363 78.18 7.36 35.71
N ASN A 364 77.66 8.08 36.71
CA ASN A 364 78.48 8.66 37.77
C ASN A 364 78.10 8.31 39.22
N ASP A 365 77.04 7.58 39.53
CA ASP A 365 76.81 7.07 40.90
C ASP A 365 75.93 5.80 40.91
N GLU A 366 76.47 4.71 41.48
CA GLU A 366 75.77 3.47 41.82
C GLU A 366 74.94 3.60 43.12
N LEU A 367 73.93 2.72 43.24
CA LEU A 367 73.25 2.19 44.45
C LEU A 367 71.87 2.73 44.86
N ASP A 368 70.91 1.80 44.72
CA ASP A 368 69.86 1.35 45.66
C ASP A 368 68.56 2.14 45.94
N GLU A 369 67.49 1.55 45.38
CA GLU A 369 66.26 1.02 46.01
C GLU A 369 64.98 1.86 46.30
N GLU A 370 63.87 1.16 45.99
CA GLU A 370 62.50 1.15 46.57
C GLU A 370 61.33 2.02 46.03
N GLN A 371 60.52 1.36 45.18
CA GLN A 371 59.05 1.12 45.26
C GLN A 371 58.04 2.24 45.61
N LYS A 372 57.01 2.42 44.75
CA LYS A 372 55.57 2.26 45.09
C LYS A 372 54.59 2.32 43.91
N THR A 373 53.58 1.46 44.03
CA THR A 373 52.35 1.14 43.27
C THR A 373 51.32 2.30 43.17
N VAL A 374 50.34 2.35 42.24
CA VAL A 374 48.98 1.75 42.36
C VAL A 374 48.02 2.16 41.18
N GLN A 375 47.26 1.15 40.70
CA GLN A 375 45.87 1.05 40.15
C GLN A 375 45.36 1.78 38.89
N THR A 376 44.96 0.94 37.92
CA THR A 376 43.95 1.16 36.87
C THR A 376 42.55 0.79 37.37
N GLY A 377 41.55 1.61 37.03
CA GLY A 377 40.13 1.32 37.21
C GLY A 377 39.38 1.47 35.89
N GLU A 378 38.98 0.35 35.30
CA GLU A 378 38.06 0.28 34.16
C GLU A 378 36.61 0.23 34.69
N ILE A 379 35.72 1.07 34.15
CA ILE A 379 34.27 0.92 34.27
C ILE A 379 33.71 0.82 32.85
N LEU A 380 33.29 -0.39 32.50
CA LEU A 380 32.46 -0.71 31.35
C LEU A 380 31.01 -0.33 31.69
N ASN A 381 30.42 0.61 30.95
CA ASN A 381 28.98 0.82 30.92
C ASN A 381 28.47 0.46 29.52
N GLU A 382 27.88 -0.73 29.40
CA GLU A 382 27.02 -1.12 28.29
C GLU A 382 25.62 -0.58 28.55
N SER A 383 25.19 0.40 27.77
CA SER A 383 23.77 0.72 27.58
C SER A 383 23.42 0.54 26.11
N GLU A 384 22.43 -0.32 25.89
CA GLU A 384 21.84 -0.66 24.61
C GLU A 384 20.90 0.48 24.18
N VAL A 385 21.16 1.10 23.04
CA VAL A 385 20.31 2.17 22.50
C VAL A 385 19.38 1.57 21.45
N ILE A 386 18.08 1.71 21.70
CA ILE A 386 16.97 1.38 20.79
C ILE A 386 16.74 2.60 19.87
N ILE A 387 16.55 2.38 18.57
CA ILE A 387 16.20 3.45 17.63
C ILE A 387 14.80 3.96 17.96
N SER A 388 14.75 5.15 18.55
CA SER A 388 13.54 5.95 18.75
C SER A 388 13.86 7.37 18.27
N ILE A 389 13.55 7.68 17.00
CA ILE A 389 13.60 9.06 16.51
C ILE A 389 12.37 9.76 17.07
N VAL A 390 12.47 10.29 18.29
CA VAL A 390 11.46 11.17 18.85
C VAL A 390 11.57 12.50 18.09
N GLN A 391 10.53 12.87 17.36
CA GLN A 391 10.35 14.28 16.97
C GLN A 391 10.23 15.09 18.25
N GLU A 392 11.10 16.08 18.45
CA GLU A 392 10.89 17.13 19.45
C GLU A 392 9.64 17.92 19.06
N ILE A 393 8.48 17.40 19.44
CA ILE A 393 7.28 18.20 19.64
C ILE A 393 7.56 19.00 20.91
N PRO A 394 7.49 20.34 20.89
CA PRO A 394 7.79 21.15 22.05
C PRO A 394 6.71 20.90 23.11
N GLY A 395 7.03 20.07 24.10
CA GLY A 395 6.12 19.75 25.20
C GLY A 395 6.44 18.44 25.93
N TYR A 396 7.69 18.17 26.30
CA TYR A 396 7.96 17.15 27.31
C TYR A 396 7.43 17.65 28.67
N GLN A 397 6.19 17.28 29.00
CA GLN A 397 5.90 16.95 30.38
C GLN A 397 6.37 15.52 30.58
N THR A 398 7.37 15.33 31.44
CA THR A 398 7.76 14.01 31.94
C THR A 398 6.50 13.30 32.44
N SER A 399 6.05 12.29 31.70
CA SER A 399 4.87 11.50 32.03
C SER A 399 5.11 10.81 33.37
N LYS A 400 4.27 11.13 34.35
CA LYS A 400 4.29 10.54 35.69
C LYS A 400 3.98 9.02 35.68
N TYR A 401 3.35 8.53 34.62
CA TYR A 401 2.84 7.17 34.48
C TYR A 401 3.65 6.37 33.45
N LEU A 402 3.73 5.04 33.63
CA LEU A 402 4.40 4.10 32.72
C LEU A 402 3.89 4.26 31.28
N ASP A 403 4.82 4.34 30.31
CA ASP A 403 4.47 4.47 28.89
C ASP A 403 3.74 3.21 28.36
N GLU A 404 3.86 2.07 29.04
CA GLU A 404 3.16 0.82 28.73
C GLU A 404 1.65 0.90 28.94
N LEU A 405 1.15 1.84 29.75
CA LEU A 405 -0.28 1.95 30.08
C LEU A 405 -1.14 2.60 28.99
N ASN A 406 -0.55 3.08 27.89
CA ASN A 406 -1.26 3.71 26.75
C ASN A 406 -2.36 4.71 27.18
N LEU A 407 -2.17 5.42 28.29
CA LEU A 407 -3.18 6.32 28.86
C LEU A 407 -3.33 7.56 27.99
N LYS A 408 -4.57 7.83 27.56
CA LYS A 408 -4.95 9.08 26.89
C LYS A 408 -4.87 10.25 27.88
N ASP A 409 -4.71 11.48 27.38
CA ASP A 409 -4.63 12.69 28.22
C ASP A 409 -5.79 12.81 29.21
N ILE A 410 -7.00 12.45 28.78
CA ILE A 410 -8.18 12.44 29.65
C ILE A 410 -8.08 11.43 30.80
N HIS A 411 -7.43 10.28 30.59
CA HIS A 411 -7.22 9.28 31.65
C HIS A 411 -6.23 9.80 32.68
N LYS A 412 -5.16 10.49 32.24
CA LYS A 412 -4.19 11.15 33.14
C LYS A 412 -4.86 12.24 33.98
N GLU A 413 -5.71 13.06 33.37
CA GLU A 413 -6.45 14.10 34.09
C GLU A 413 -7.45 13.53 35.12
N VAL A 414 -8.07 12.38 34.83
CA VAL A 414 -8.94 11.68 35.78
C VAL A 414 -8.11 11.12 36.95
N LEU A 415 -6.98 10.46 36.67
CA LEU A 415 -6.08 9.94 37.71
C LEU A 415 -5.48 11.06 38.58
N ASP A 416 -5.15 12.21 38.00
CA ASP A 416 -4.68 13.39 38.73
C ASP A 416 -5.79 14.02 39.59
N LEU A 417 -7.06 13.91 39.16
CA LEU A 417 -8.20 14.31 39.98
C LEU A 417 -8.35 13.39 41.19
N PHE A 418 -8.20 12.08 41.01
CA PHE A 418 -8.18 11.13 42.12
C PHE A 418 -7.04 11.42 43.09
N GLU A 419 -5.84 11.74 42.62
CA GLU A 419 -4.73 12.12 43.50
C GLU A 419 -5.04 13.37 44.34
N LYS A 420 -5.65 14.40 43.73
CA LYS A 420 -6.04 15.63 44.44
C LYS A 420 -7.12 15.43 45.50
N HIS A 421 -8.00 14.44 45.30
CA HIS A 421 -9.06 14.08 46.22
C HIS A 421 -8.70 12.91 47.15
N SER A 422 -7.40 12.61 47.33
CA SER A 422 -6.93 11.52 48.20
C SER A 422 -7.51 10.15 47.85
N PHE A 423 -7.62 9.87 46.54
CA PHE A 423 -8.09 8.61 45.93
C PHE A 423 -9.53 8.22 46.25
N ASN A 424 -10.37 9.18 46.69
CA ASN A 424 -11.78 8.98 46.95
C ASN A 424 -12.60 10.16 46.40
N ILE A 425 -13.49 9.91 45.44
CA ILE A 425 -14.31 10.95 44.79
C ILE A 425 -15.78 10.56 44.83
N LEU A 426 -16.65 11.51 45.21
CA LEU A 426 -18.11 11.34 45.16
C LEU A 426 -18.57 11.22 43.69
N GLN A 427 -19.44 10.26 43.38
CA GLN A 427 -19.86 10.01 41.99
C GLN A 427 -20.48 11.25 41.33
N THR A 428 -21.18 12.10 42.08
CA THR A 428 -21.76 13.35 41.59
C THR A 428 -20.71 14.36 41.16
N ASP A 429 -19.58 14.40 41.84
CA ASP A 429 -18.50 15.37 41.59
C ASP A 429 -17.69 14.95 40.36
N LEU A 430 -17.42 13.64 40.22
CA LEU A 430 -16.84 13.10 39.01
C LEU A 430 -17.78 13.27 37.81
N ALA A 431 -19.08 13.03 37.98
CA ALA A 431 -20.07 13.22 36.91
C ALA A 431 -20.14 14.70 36.44
N ASN A 432 -20.01 15.66 37.37
CA ASN A 432 -19.98 17.08 37.04
C ASN A 432 -18.69 17.46 36.30
N PHE A 433 -17.54 16.92 36.72
CA PHE A 433 -16.25 17.11 36.02
C PHE A 433 -16.25 16.49 34.61
N MET A 434 -16.89 15.35 34.43
CA MET A 434 -16.97 14.70 33.10
C MET A 434 -17.97 15.41 32.18
N LYS A 435 -19.05 15.97 32.73
CA LYS A 435 -19.99 16.82 31.97
C LYS A 435 -19.37 18.09 31.43
N THR A 436 -18.49 18.76 32.19
CA THR A 436 -17.78 19.96 31.69
C THR A 436 -16.82 19.63 30.55
N LYS A 437 -16.38 18.37 30.44
CA LYS A 437 -15.54 17.86 29.33
C LYS A 437 -16.32 17.14 28.22
N GLY A 438 -17.65 17.05 28.33
CA GLY A 438 -18.50 16.41 27.32
C GLY A 438 -18.36 14.89 27.22
N LEU A 439 -17.90 14.22 28.28
CA LEU A 439 -17.63 12.78 28.30
C LEU A 439 -18.54 12.02 29.27
N PHE A 440 -18.78 10.74 28.97
CA PHE A 440 -19.57 9.85 29.82
C PHE A 440 -18.68 9.20 30.89
N MET A 441 -19.08 9.36 32.16
CA MET A 441 -18.35 8.89 33.33
C MET A 441 -18.06 7.38 33.29
N GLY A 442 -19.09 6.54 33.13
CA GLY A 442 -18.93 5.07 33.12
C GLY A 442 -17.96 4.59 32.04
N SER A 443 -18.12 5.05 30.80
CA SER A 443 -17.25 4.66 29.68
C SER A 443 -15.78 5.07 29.88
N THR A 444 -15.52 6.15 30.63
CA THR A 444 -14.14 6.59 30.88
C THR A 444 -13.51 5.78 32.02
N ILE A 445 -14.28 5.45 33.06
CA ILE A 445 -13.81 4.59 34.15
C ILE A 445 -13.52 3.18 33.62
N ASP A 446 -14.42 2.63 32.80
CA ASP A 446 -14.22 1.34 32.14
C ASP A 446 -12.97 1.35 31.26
N SER A 447 -12.77 2.42 30.47
CA SER A 447 -11.58 2.55 29.63
C SER A 447 -10.29 2.71 30.44
N VAL A 448 -10.31 3.38 31.60
CA VAL A 448 -9.14 3.47 32.49
C VAL A 448 -8.83 2.11 33.11
N ASN A 449 -9.86 1.40 33.57
CA ASN A 449 -9.72 0.07 34.14
C ASN A 449 -9.21 -0.93 33.11
N GLU A 450 -9.71 -0.91 31.87
CA GLU A 450 -9.24 -1.76 30.77
C GLU A 450 -7.75 -1.51 30.45
N CYS A 451 -7.33 -0.24 30.41
CA CYS A 451 -5.91 0.11 30.20
C CYS A 451 -5.01 -0.37 31.34
N CYS A 452 -5.51 -0.42 32.58
CA CYS A 452 -4.69 -0.79 33.73
C CYS A 452 -4.80 -2.29 34.09
N PHE A 453 -5.80 -3.00 33.56
CA PHE A 453 -6.07 -4.40 33.87
C PHE A 453 -4.92 -5.32 33.47
N GLU A 454 -4.30 -5.10 32.30
CA GLU A 454 -3.19 -5.94 31.82
C GLU A 454 -1.93 -5.87 32.71
N ILE A 455 -1.76 -4.80 33.50
CA ILE A 455 -0.59 -4.59 34.35
C ILE A 455 -0.89 -4.91 35.81
N LEU A 456 -2.11 -4.64 36.26
CA LEU A 456 -2.51 -4.84 37.66
C LEU A 456 -3.11 -6.24 37.90
N ASP A 457 -3.51 -6.95 36.84
CA ASP A 457 -4.36 -8.16 36.88
C ASP A 457 -5.67 -7.94 37.70
N ASP A 458 -6.07 -6.68 37.88
CA ASP A 458 -7.19 -6.26 38.71
C ASP A 458 -7.71 -4.87 38.30
N ILE A 459 -8.89 -4.49 38.79
CA ILE A 459 -9.55 -3.21 38.49
C ILE A 459 -8.90 -2.09 39.34
N LEU A 460 -8.59 -0.94 38.72
CA LEU A 460 -7.93 0.18 39.40
C LEU A 460 -8.92 1.06 40.19
N ILE A 461 -10.05 1.39 39.56
CA ILE A 461 -11.13 2.22 40.12
C ILE A 461 -12.29 1.29 40.47
N GLU A 462 -12.58 1.18 41.77
CA GLU A 462 -13.72 0.44 42.30
C GLU A 462 -14.88 1.41 42.62
N GLU A 463 -16.10 0.94 42.39
CA GLU A 463 -17.33 1.65 42.76
C GLU A 463 -17.82 1.13 44.12
N GLU A 464 -17.76 1.98 45.16
CA GLU A 464 -18.21 1.64 46.51
C GLU A 464 -19.29 2.65 46.96
N ASP A 465 -20.54 2.21 47.00
CA ASP A 465 -21.73 3.00 47.30
C ASP A 465 -21.86 4.30 46.48
N GLU A 466 -21.70 5.47 47.10
CA GLU A 466 -21.79 6.79 46.44
C GLU A 466 -20.41 7.36 46.03
N TYR A 467 -19.36 6.54 46.09
CA TYR A 467 -17.98 6.95 45.85
C TYR A 467 -17.26 6.05 44.83
N PHE A 468 -16.29 6.64 44.14
CA PHE A 468 -15.25 5.90 43.41
C PHE A 468 -13.96 5.94 44.21
N ILE A 469 -13.34 4.78 44.40
CA ILE A 469 -12.13 4.62 45.20
C ILE A 469 -11.04 3.99 44.33
N ILE A 470 -9.83 4.53 44.41
CA ILE A 470 -8.64 3.93 43.80
C ILE A 470 -7.80 3.25 44.88
N ASN A 471 -7.44 1.99 44.64
CA ASN A 471 -6.49 1.29 45.51
C ASN A 471 -5.09 1.89 45.35
N THR A 472 -4.60 2.54 46.41
CA THR A 472 -3.31 3.23 46.42
C THR A 472 -2.10 2.32 46.15
N ASN A 473 -2.20 1.01 46.44
CA ASN A 473 -1.14 0.05 46.14
C ASN A 473 -1.05 -0.25 44.64
N TYR A 474 -2.19 -0.29 43.96
CA TYR A 474 -2.24 -0.45 42.50
C TYR A 474 -1.83 0.83 41.80
N TYR A 475 -2.27 2.00 42.27
CA TYR A 475 -1.84 3.28 41.71
C TYR A 475 -0.32 3.50 41.74
N LYS A 476 0.37 3.06 42.81
CA LYS A 476 1.83 3.15 42.90
C LYS A 476 2.57 2.33 41.83
N LYS A 477 2.03 1.17 41.45
CA LYS A 477 2.62 0.33 40.39
C LYS A 477 2.53 0.97 39.00
N LEU A 478 1.71 2.01 38.83
CA LEU A 478 1.52 2.71 37.56
C LEU A 478 2.50 3.86 37.35
N LEU A 479 3.33 4.18 38.35
CA LEU A 479 4.25 5.33 38.33
C LEU A 479 5.65 4.90 37.89
N ASN A 480 6.37 5.78 37.18
CA ASN A 480 7.74 5.57 36.68
C ASN A 480 8.86 5.56 37.77
N ASN A 481 8.55 5.30 39.04
CA ASN A 481 9.53 5.25 40.14
C ASN A 481 9.68 3.84 40.71
N ASP A 482 10.67 3.11 40.18
CA ASP A 482 11.74 2.46 40.96
C ASP A 482 13.02 2.37 40.10
#